data_AF-A0A519BTG4-F1
#
_entry.id   AF-A0A519BTG4-F1
#
_cell.length_a   1.000
_cell.length_b   1.000
_cell.length_c   1.000
_cell.angle_alpha   90.00
_cell.angle_beta   90.00
_cell.angle_gamma   90.00
#
_symmetry.space_group_name_H-M   'P 1'
#
loop_
_entity.id
_entity.type
_entity.pdbx_description
1 polymer ?
#
loop_
_entity_poly.entity_id
_entity_poly.type
_entity_poly.pdbx_seq_one_letter_code
_entity_poly.pdbx_strand_id
1 'polypeptide(L)' 'KDLEFYTTPFKYGAPPHGGFGMGVDRMLMFILNLPNVREAVLFPRDVERTGP' A
#
# COMPACT_ATOMS: atom_id res chain seq x y z
N LYS A 1 -20.49 10.69 9.92
CA LYS A 1 -20.11 10.14 11.25
C LYS A 1 -18.89 9.21 11.14
N ASP A 2 -18.65 8.55 10.01
CA ASP A 2 -17.67 7.45 9.91
C ASP A 2 -16.19 7.86 10.00
N LEU A 3 -15.85 9.14 9.80
CA LEU A 3 -14.46 9.67 9.91
C LEU A 3 -14.26 10.65 11.08
N GLU A 4 -15.25 10.79 11.96
CA GLU A 4 -15.18 11.73 13.08
C GLU A 4 -14.06 11.37 14.06
N PHE A 5 -13.83 10.07 14.27
CA PHE A 5 -12.69 9.55 15.03
C PHE A 5 -11.34 9.99 14.44
N TYR A 6 -11.17 9.91 13.11
CA TYR A 6 -9.92 10.26 12.44
C TYR A 6 -9.67 11.77 12.45
N THR A 7 -10.71 12.58 12.29
CA THR A 7 -10.56 14.04 12.10
C THR A 7 -10.49 14.87 13.38
N THR A 8 -11.05 14.37 14.48
CA THR A 8 -11.11 15.10 15.76
C THR A 8 -9.73 15.43 16.36
N PRO A 9 -8.72 14.55 16.33
CA PRO A 9 -7.38 14.85 16.85
C PRO A 9 -6.70 16.03 16.13
N PHE A 10 -6.94 16.23 14.83
CA PHE A 10 -6.31 17.33 14.08
C PHE A 10 -6.72 18.72 14.55
N LYS A 11 -7.83 18.84 15.30
CA LYS A 11 -8.33 20.11 15.86
C LYS A 11 -7.47 20.64 17.02
N TYR A 12 -6.68 19.79 17.66
CA TYR A 12 -5.90 20.14 18.85
C TYR A 12 -4.43 20.47 18.56
N GLY A 13 -4.12 20.84 17.30
CA GLY A 13 -2.78 21.24 16.87
C GLY A 13 -2.02 20.09 16.20
N ALA A 14 -2.38 19.80 14.96
CA ALA A 14 -1.60 18.91 14.10
C ALA A 14 -0.54 19.71 13.31
N PRO A 15 0.74 19.34 13.35
CA PRO A 15 1.76 19.96 12.51
C PRO A 15 1.49 19.65 11.02
N PRO A 16 2.03 20.45 10.08
CA PRO A 16 2.02 20.08 8.67
C PRO A 16 2.73 18.73 8.49
N HIS A 17 1.99 17.71 8.06
CA HIS A 17 2.50 16.36 7.88
C HIS A 17 2.06 15.81 6.53
N GLY A 18 2.86 14.89 6.00
CA GLY A 18 2.62 14.21 4.74
C GLY A 18 3.52 12.98 4.62
N GLY A 19 3.27 12.17 3.60
CA GLY A 19 4.05 10.97 3.33
C GLY A 19 3.70 10.40 1.97
N PHE A 20 4.35 9.30 1.62
CA PHE A 20 4.06 8.54 0.42
C PHE A 20 3.95 7.05 0.75
N GLY A 21 3.21 6.31 -0.06
CA GLY A 21 3.14 4.85 0.01
C GLY A 21 3.91 4.24 -1.15
N MET A 22 4.66 3.16 -0.88
CA MET A 22 5.38 2.41 -1.91
C MET A 22 5.07 0.93 -1.78
N GLY A 23 4.60 0.32 -2.88
CA GLY A 23 4.35 -1.12 -2.93
C GLY A 23 5.66 -1.88 -3.07
N VAL A 24 6.01 -2.68 -2.05
CA VAL A 24 7.27 -3.43 -2.02
C VAL A 24 7.40 -4.36 -3.23
N ASP A 25 6.34 -5.05 -3.61
CA ASP A 25 6.35 -5.99 -4.74
C ASP A 25 6.63 -5.29 -6.08
N ARG A 26 6.07 -4.07 -6.25
CA ARG A 26 6.32 -3.23 -7.44
C ARG A 26 7.70 -2.58 -7.42
N MET A 27 8.20 -2.22 -6.25
CA MET A 27 9.57 -1.75 -6.09
C MET A 27 10.56 -2.86 -6.49
N LEU A 28 10.34 -4.10 -6.05
CA LEU A 28 11.15 -5.25 -6.42
C LEU A 28 11.05 -5.57 -7.91
N MET A 29 9.84 -5.58 -8.47
CA MET A 29 9.64 -5.73 -9.92
C MET A 29 10.45 -4.71 -10.72
N PHE A 30 10.50 -3.45 -10.28
CA PHE A 30 11.28 -2.40 -10.93
C PHE A 30 12.80 -2.62 -10.77
N ILE A 31 13.28 -2.86 -9.56
CA ILE A 31 14.73 -3.04 -9.28
C ILE A 31 15.29 -4.26 -10.01
N LEU A 32 14.51 -5.34 -10.08
CA LEU A 32 14.91 -6.61 -10.69
C LEU A 32 14.49 -6.72 -12.17
N ASN A 33 13.86 -5.69 -12.73
CA ASN A 33 13.34 -5.64 -14.09
C ASN A 33 12.47 -6.86 -14.46
N LEU A 34 11.56 -7.25 -13.56
CA LEU A 34 10.67 -8.39 -13.76
C LEU A 34 9.51 -7.99 -14.70
N PRO A 35 9.09 -8.89 -15.61
CA PRO A 35 7.99 -8.62 -16.54
C PRO A 35 6.62 -8.55 -15.86
N ASN A 36 6.46 -9.13 -14.66
CA ASN A 36 5.19 -9.16 -13.94
C ASN A 36 5.39 -9.10 -12.41
N VAL A 37 4.53 -8.36 -11.70
CA VAL A 37 4.53 -8.28 -10.23
C VAL A 37 4.30 -9.64 -9.55
N ARG A 38 3.63 -10.59 -10.23
CA ARG A 38 3.44 -11.96 -9.72
C ARG A 38 4.77 -12.68 -9.48
N GLU A 39 5.85 -12.30 -10.15
CA GLU A 39 7.18 -12.87 -9.95
C GLU A 39 7.90 -12.29 -8.71
N ALA A 40 7.43 -11.15 -8.20
CA ALA A 40 7.95 -10.52 -6.99
C ALA A 40 7.21 -10.97 -5.71
N VAL A 41 6.13 -11.76 -5.84
CA VAL A 41 5.26 -12.18 -4.73
C VAL A 41 5.30 -13.70 -4.59
N LEU A 42 5.43 -14.21 -3.36
CA LEU A 42 5.48 -15.66 -3.11
C LEU A 42 4.16 -16.37 -3.43
N PHE A 43 3.03 -15.80 -2.98
CA PHE A 43 1.69 -16.31 -3.24
C PHE A 43 0.81 -15.19 -3.84
N PRO A 44 0.92 -14.93 -5.16
CA PRO A 44 0.19 -13.84 -5.79
C PRO A 44 -1.32 -13.98 -5.62
N ARG A 45 -1.96 -12.87 -5.21
CA ARG A 45 -3.42 -12.74 -5.11
C ARG A 45 -3.93 -11.87 -6.24
N ASP A 46 -4.97 -12.35 -6.91
CA ASP A 46 -5.75 -11.58 -7.87
C ASP A 46 -7.22 -12.01 -7.79
N VAL A 47 -8.07 -11.43 -8.63
CA VAL A 47 -9.53 -11.69 -8.62
C VAL A 47 -9.83 -13.17 -8.90
N GLU A 48 -8.97 -13.85 -9.67
CA GLU A 48 -9.15 -15.23 -10.11
C GLU A 48 -8.44 -16.24 -9.19
N ARG A 49 -7.43 -15.79 -8.41
CA ARG A 49 -6.58 -16.63 -7.55
C ARG A 49 -6.65 -16.22 -6.08
N THR A 50 -7.45 -17.00 -5.33
CA THR A 50 -7.66 -16.86 -3.88
C THR A 50 -7.05 -18.00 -3.05
N GLY A 51 -6.59 -19.08 -3.69
CA GLY A 51 -5.84 -20.20 -3.09
C GLY A 51 -4.33 -20.13 -3.36
N PRO A 52 -3.48 -20.82 -2.57
CA PRO A 52 -2.07 -20.98 -2.91
C PRO A 52 -1.89 -21.66 -4.27
#